data_AF-A0A2H9UHP0-F1
#
_entry.id   AF-A0A2H9UHP0-F1
#
_cell.length_a   1.000
_cell.length_b   1.000
_cell.length_c   1.000
_cell.angle_alpha   90.00
_cell.angle_beta   90.00
_cell.angle_gamma   90.00
#
_symmetry.space_group_name_H-M   'P 1'
#
loop_
_entity.id
_entity.type
_entity.pdbx_description
1 polymer ?
#
loop_
_entity_poly.entity_id
_entity_poly.type
_entity_poly.pdbx_seq_one_letter_code
_entity_poly.pdbx_strand_id
1 'polypeptide(L)'
;MGLVVKDNSLINASYTLSLVEQRLILLAIIEARETGKGIDTDTFLEIHAQHYADRFHVDVKNTYAMLSEAVMTLFNRQVTYMTMDEKRNKPEKRVVRWVSGISYVEGAGIVKLRFAPEVVPLITRLEQNFTSYELMQVSNLNLYATRLYELLVCWRSTGKTPIIEIGEFRSRIGLQEHEYKPMNNFKNRVLEPAIKQINEHTDITVKVEQHKTGRSITGFSFKFKQKQQPKSIESNRDPNTTDLFAKMTDAQRHMFSHKLSEMPEMSKYSQGTESFQQFAVRIAEMLLQPEKFDEFYPYLVKAGYK
;
A
#
# COMPACT_ATOMS: atom_id res chain seq x y z
N MET A 1 2.34 9.41 5.10
CA MET A 1 1.75 8.49 4.10
C MET A 1 2.19 7.10 4.48
N GLY A 2 1.28 6.12 4.46
CA GLY A 2 1.56 4.75 4.88
C GLY A 2 1.50 3.84 3.67
N LEU A 3 2.65 3.52 3.09
CA LEU A 3 2.73 2.71 1.87
C LEU A 3 2.62 1.22 2.20
N VAL A 4 1.54 0.60 1.77
CA VAL A 4 1.34 -0.85 1.87
C VAL A 4 1.96 -1.52 0.65
N VAL A 5 2.67 -2.62 0.85
CA VAL A 5 3.17 -3.48 -0.23
C VAL A 5 2.92 -4.94 0.09
N LYS A 6 2.45 -5.67 -0.91
CA LYS A 6 2.16 -7.10 -0.83
C LYS A 6 2.55 -7.78 -2.13
N ASP A 7 3.01 -9.03 -2.02
CA ASP A 7 3.24 -9.89 -3.16
C ASP A 7 1.91 -10.17 -3.88
N ASN A 8 1.96 -10.26 -5.20
CA ASN A 8 0.78 -10.55 -6.01
C ASN A 8 0.14 -11.90 -5.64
N SER A 9 0.92 -12.88 -5.20
CA SER A 9 0.43 -14.18 -4.71
C SER A 9 -0.40 -14.02 -3.45
N LEU A 10 0.00 -13.13 -2.53
CA LEU A 10 -0.77 -12.81 -1.34
C LEU A 10 -2.04 -12.05 -1.68
N ILE A 11 -1.98 -11.10 -2.63
CA ILE A 11 -3.19 -10.39 -3.07
C ILE A 11 -4.16 -11.33 -3.77
N ASN A 12 -3.68 -12.31 -4.54
CA ASN A 12 -4.52 -13.30 -5.20
C ASN A 12 -4.88 -14.50 -4.31
N ALA A 13 -4.39 -14.53 -3.07
CA ALA A 13 -4.67 -15.59 -2.13
C ALA A 13 -6.16 -15.61 -1.72
N SER A 14 -6.60 -16.80 -1.33
CA SER A 14 -7.91 -17.00 -0.71
C SER A 14 -7.78 -16.96 0.80
N TYR A 15 -8.53 -16.06 1.43
CA TYR A 15 -8.61 -15.93 2.88
C TYR A 15 -9.86 -15.15 3.29
N THR A 16 -10.35 -15.43 4.50
CA THR A 16 -11.44 -14.67 5.11
C THR A 16 -10.92 -13.99 6.37
N LEU A 17 -10.98 -12.67 6.35
CA LEU A 17 -10.61 -11.78 7.45
C LEU A 17 -11.72 -10.76 7.64
N SER A 18 -12.02 -10.44 8.89
CA SER A 18 -12.85 -9.29 9.25
C SER A 18 -12.16 -7.99 8.83
N LEU A 19 -12.92 -6.89 8.76
CA LEU A 19 -12.35 -5.59 8.41
C LEU A 19 -11.25 -5.17 9.40
N VAL A 20 -11.42 -5.46 10.69
CA VAL A 20 -10.45 -5.13 11.74
C VAL A 20 -9.17 -5.96 11.57
N GLU A 21 -9.31 -7.26 11.29
CA GLU A 21 -8.17 -8.15 11.02
C GLU A 21 -7.39 -7.71 9.77
N GLN A 22 -8.09 -7.33 8.70
CA GLN A 22 -7.44 -6.81 7.49
C GLN A 22 -6.64 -5.54 7.80
N ARG A 23 -7.26 -4.59 8.51
CA ARG A 23 -6.64 -3.31 8.89
C ARG A 23 -5.43 -3.50 9.80
N LEU A 24 -5.50 -4.45 10.74
CA LEU A 24 -4.35 -4.84 11.58
C LEU A 24 -3.17 -5.33 10.75
N ILE A 25 -3.41 -6.21 9.76
CA ILE A 25 -2.35 -6.67 8.85
C ILE A 25 -1.77 -5.51 8.05
N LEU A 26 -2.60 -4.59 7.54
CA LEU A 26 -2.12 -3.42 6.80
C LEU A 26 -1.21 -2.54 7.66
N LEU A 27 -1.62 -2.24 8.90
CA LEU A 27 -0.79 -1.47 9.83
C LEU A 27 0.50 -2.19 10.18
N ALA A 28 0.46 -3.50 10.43
CA ALA A 28 1.66 -4.28 10.71
C ALA A 28 2.66 -4.25 9.53
N ILE A 29 2.18 -4.36 8.29
CA ILE A 29 3.04 -4.25 7.09
C ILE A 29 3.70 -2.87 7.02
N ILE A 30 2.96 -1.81 7.34
CA ILE A 30 3.48 -0.43 7.34
C ILE A 30 4.51 -0.25 8.46
N GLU A 31 4.16 -0.62 9.69
CA GLU A 31 5.02 -0.49 10.88
C GLU A 31 6.36 -1.20 10.68
N ALA A 32 6.32 -2.41 10.16
CA ALA A 32 7.52 -3.22 9.96
C ALA A 32 8.46 -2.65 8.88
N ARG A 33 7.93 -1.83 7.97
CA ARG A 33 8.70 -1.06 7.00
C ARG A 33 9.23 0.25 7.59
N GLU A 34 8.36 1.02 8.22
CA GLU A 34 8.68 2.36 8.73
C GLU A 34 9.72 2.32 9.85
N THR A 35 9.69 1.29 10.70
CA THR A 35 10.64 1.14 11.81
C THR A 35 12.04 0.68 11.39
N GLY A 36 12.25 0.29 10.13
CA GLY A 36 13.54 -0.20 9.64
C GLY A 36 14.03 -1.50 10.30
N LYS A 37 13.26 -2.08 11.24
CA LYS A 37 13.55 -3.37 11.89
C LYS A 37 13.51 -4.54 10.89
N GLY A 38 12.91 -4.32 9.72
CA GLY A 38 12.55 -5.38 8.79
C GLY A 38 11.35 -6.17 9.31
N ILE A 39 10.76 -6.98 8.45
CA ILE A 39 9.81 -8.00 8.90
C ILE A 39 10.61 -9.29 8.96
N ASP A 40 10.85 -9.75 10.18
CA ASP A 40 11.51 -11.03 10.43
C ASP A 40 10.52 -12.00 11.09
N THR A 41 10.98 -13.21 11.39
CA THR A 41 10.18 -14.29 11.95
C THR A 41 10.11 -14.30 13.47
N ASP A 42 10.81 -13.38 14.13
CA ASP A 42 11.11 -13.42 15.56
C ASP A 42 10.59 -12.20 16.32
N THR A 43 10.40 -11.08 15.62
CA THR A 43 10.06 -9.78 16.18
C THR A 43 8.54 -9.57 16.20
N PHE A 44 8.05 -9.10 17.36
CA PHE A 44 6.68 -8.63 17.50
C PHE A 44 6.56 -7.19 16.99
N LEU A 45 5.59 -6.98 16.11
CA LEU A 45 5.15 -5.69 15.62
C LEU A 45 4.08 -5.14 16.54
N GLU A 46 4.26 -3.90 17.00
CA GLU A 46 3.36 -3.25 17.96
C GLU A 46 2.39 -2.32 17.23
N ILE A 47 1.10 -2.45 17.53
CA ILE A 47 0.07 -1.58 16.99
C ILE A 47 -0.66 -0.93 18.16
N HIS A 48 -0.57 0.40 18.22
CA HIS A 48 -1.29 1.19 19.21
C HIS A 48 -2.75 1.39 18.80
N ALA A 49 -3.66 1.22 19.75
CA ALA A 49 -5.10 1.45 19.52
C ALA A 49 -5.39 2.88 19.05
N GLN A 50 -4.67 3.87 19.59
CA GLN A 50 -4.79 5.27 19.16
C GLN A 50 -4.43 5.43 17.67
N HIS A 51 -3.31 4.84 17.24
CA HIS A 51 -2.88 4.93 15.84
C HIS A 51 -3.88 4.28 14.90
N TYR A 52 -4.44 3.13 15.28
CA TYR A 52 -5.53 2.50 14.52
C TYR A 52 -6.75 3.43 14.43
N ALA A 53 -7.17 4.02 15.55
CA ALA A 53 -8.32 4.91 15.62
C ALA A 53 -8.15 6.12 14.71
N ASP A 54 -6.97 6.74 14.72
CA ASP A 54 -6.65 7.91 13.90
C ASP A 54 -6.65 7.58 12.40
N ARG A 55 -6.05 6.42 12.02
CA ARG A 55 -5.92 6.00 10.62
C ARG A 55 -7.23 5.58 9.97
N PHE A 56 -8.16 5.05 10.75
CA PHE A 56 -9.43 4.50 10.25
C PHE A 56 -10.66 5.27 10.72
N HIS A 57 -10.46 6.41 11.39
CA HIS A 57 -11.52 7.29 11.89
C HIS A 57 -12.56 6.56 12.75
N VAL A 58 -12.10 5.73 13.68
CA VAL A 58 -12.97 5.00 14.63
C VAL A 58 -12.85 5.55 16.04
N ASP A 59 -13.89 5.34 16.86
CA ASP A 59 -13.89 5.76 18.26
C ASP A 59 -12.85 4.98 19.09
N VAL A 60 -11.92 5.70 19.69
CA VAL A 60 -10.85 5.17 20.55
C VAL A 60 -11.39 4.34 21.71
N LYS A 61 -12.54 4.72 22.29
CA LYS A 61 -13.06 4.18 23.56
C LYS A 61 -13.19 2.65 23.55
N ASN A 62 -13.61 2.09 22.42
CA ASN A 62 -13.78 0.63 22.25
C ASN A 62 -12.74 0.02 21.31
N THR A 63 -11.81 0.83 20.76
CA THR A 63 -10.84 0.36 19.78
C THR A 63 -9.92 -0.70 20.39
N TYR A 64 -9.44 -0.50 21.62
CA TYR A 64 -8.54 -1.48 22.24
C TYR A 64 -9.18 -2.87 22.40
N ALA A 65 -10.40 -2.94 22.94
CA ALA A 65 -11.12 -4.21 23.11
C ALA A 65 -11.36 -4.92 21.76
N MET A 66 -11.78 -4.15 20.75
CA MET A 66 -11.98 -4.63 19.39
C MET A 66 -10.67 -5.15 18.76
N LEU A 67 -9.54 -4.47 18.96
CA LEU A 67 -8.24 -4.92 18.45
C LEU A 67 -7.77 -6.19 19.18
N SER A 68 -7.98 -6.27 20.49
CA SER A 68 -7.65 -7.45 21.30
C SER A 68 -8.40 -8.68 20.81
N GLU A 69 -9.72 -8.56 20.56
CA GLU A 69 -10.50 -9.64 19.96
C GLU A 69 -9.99 -9.98 18.56
N ALA A 70 -9.70 -8.98 17.74
CA ALA A 70 -9.26 -9.19 16.36
C ALA A 70 -7.88 -9.90 16.27
N VAL A 71 -6.92 -9.63 17.16
CA VAL A 71 -5.65 -10.40 17.15
C VAL A 71 -5.86 -11.84 17.60
N MET A 72 -6.77 -12.09 18.55
CA MET A 72 -7.12 -13.45 18.99
C MET A 72 -7.77 -14.25 17.86
N THR A 73 -8.70 -13.64 17.12
CA THR A 73 -9.29 -14.30 15.95
C THR A 73 -8.26 -14.47 14.83
N LEU A 74 -7.40 -13.46 14.60
CA LEU A 74 -6.35 -13.49 13.58
C LEU A 74 -5.37 -14.65 13.77
N PHE A 75 -5.03 -15.00 15.01
CA PHE A 75 -4.17 -16.15 15.33
C PHE A 75 -4.71 -17.46 14.73
N ASN A 76 -6.04 -17.59 14.64
CA ASN A 76 -6.71 -18.75 14.09
C ASN A 76 -6.99 -18.64 12.58
N ARG A 77 -6.61 -17.53 11.93
CA ARG A 77 -6.83 -17.34 10.49
C ARG A 77 -5.74 -18.02 9.68
N GLN A 78 -6.15 -18.49 8.51
CA GLN A 78 -5.28 -19.09 7.51
C GLN A 78 -5.34 -18.29 6.21
N VAL A 79 -4.26 -18.39 5.44
CA VAL A 79 -4.19 -17.91 4.06
C VAL A 79 -3.79 -19.07 3.16
N THR A 80 -4.49 -19.17 2.04
CA THR A 80 -4.22 -20.18 1.00
C THR A 80 -3.73 -19.49 -0.25
N TYR A 81 -2.52 -19.82 -0.69
CA TYR A 81 -1.94 -19.30 -1.92
C TYR A 81 -1.29 -20.43 -2.74
N MET A 82 -1.15 -20.17 -4.04
CA MET A 82 -0.49 -21.08 -4.98
C MET A 82 0.98 -20.68 -5.11
N THR A 83 1.86 -21.66 -5.15
CA THR A 83 3.29 -21.51 -5.41
C THR A 83 3.77 -22.68 -6.28
N MET A 84 5.08 -22.77 -6.50
CA MET A 84 5.69 -23.81 -7.31
C MET A 84 6.48 -24.77 -6.42
N ASP A 85 6.22 -26.08 -6.52
CA ASP A 85 7.12 -27.10 -5.97
C ASP A 85 8.36 -27.16 -6.88
N GLU A 86 9.45 -26.55 -6.44
CA GLU A 86 10.72 -26.47 -7.18
C GLU A 86 11.28 -27.85 -7.55
N LYS A 87 11.06 -28.88 -6.70
CA LYS A 87 11.61 -30.22 -6.95
C LYS A 87 10.87 -30.94 -8.06
N ARG A 88 9.56 -30.75 -8.17
CA ARG A 88 8.69 -31.47 -9.11
C ARG A 88 8.22 -30.63 -10.28
N ASN A 89 8.47 -29.33 -10.24
CA ASN A 89 7.92 -28.35 -11.17
C ASN A 89 6.40 -28.55 -11.36
N LYS A 90 5.67 -28.70 -10.23
CA LYS A 90 4.21 -28.72 -10.18
C LYS A 90 3.62 -27.59 -9.31
N PRO A 91 2.40 -27.10 -9.62
CA PRO A 91 1.71 -26.15 -8.74
C PRO A 91 1.51 -26.75 -7.36
N GLU A 92 1.91 -26.02 -6.33
CA GLU A 92 1.76 -26.37 -4.91
C GLU A 92 0.74 -25.43 -4.27
N LYS A 93 -0.27 -26.00 -3.61
CA LYS A 93 -1.22 -25.24 -2.80
C LYS A 93 -0.72 -25.22 -1.35
N ARG A 94 -0.33 -24.05 -0.84
CA ARG A 94 0.07 -23.87 0.56
C ARG A 94 -1.06 -23.30 1.39
N VAL A 95 -1.24 -23.84 2.59
CA VAL A 95 -2.16 -23.34 3.60
C VAL A 95 -1.35 -23.04 4.85
N VAL A 96 -1.27 -21.76 5.22
CA VAL A 96 -0.42 -21.29 6.33
C VAL A 96 -1.21 -20.37 7.24
N ARG A 97 -0.73 -20.16 8.48
CA ARG A 97 -1.29 -19.17 9.39
C ARG A 97 -0.87 -17.76 8.96
N TRP A 98 -1.66 -16.74 9.32
CA TRP A 98 -1.26 -15.35 9.12
C TRP A 98 -0.14 -14.92 10.07
N VAL A 99 -0.28 -15.30 11.33
CA VAL A 99 0.60 -14.91 12.42
C VAL A 99 1.09 -16.15 13.17
N SER A 100 2.34 -16.13 13.60
CA SER A 100 2.96 -17.17 14.43
C SER A 100 2.89 -16.86 15.93
N GLY A 101 2.56 -15.62 16.28
CA GLY A 101 2.44 -15.16 17.65
C GLY A 101 1.60 -13.90 17.76
N ILE A 102 0.88 -13.78 18.87
CA ILE A 102 0.15 -12.58 19.25
C ILE A 102 0.37 -12.31 20.74
N SER A 103 0.25 -11.05 21.14
CA SER A 103 0.18 -10.66 22.55
C SER A 103 -0.59 -9.36 22.67
N TYR A 104 -1.17 -9.11 23.84
CA TYR A 104 -1.78 -7.83 24.17
C TYR A 104 -1.16 -7.31 25.46
N VAL A 105 -0.96 -6.01 25.54
CA VAL A 105 -0.38 -5.36 26.71
C VAL A 105 -1.48 -4.57 27.42
N GLU A 106 -2.04 -5.19 28.45
CA GLU A 106 -3.09 -4.59 29.27
C GLU A 106 -2.61 -3.26 29.89
N GLY A 107 -3.49 -2.26 29.90
CA GLY A 107 -3.17 -0.91 30.38
C GLY A 107 -2.35 -0.04 29.42
N ALA A 108 -1.65 -0.61 28.43
CA ALA A 108 -0.85 0.15 27.47
C ALA A 108 -1.62 0.50 26.18
N GLY A 109 -2.75 -0.16 25.91
CA GLY A 109 -3.52 0.06 24.68
C GLY A 109 -2.81 -0.46 23.42
N ILE A 110 -1.95 -1.47 23.57
CA ILE A 110 -1.10 -2.02 22.51
C ILE A 110 -1.45 -3.48 22.27
N VAL A 111 -1.62 -3.85 21.00
CA VAL A 111 -1.59 -5.25 20.56
C VAL A 111 -0.30 -5.50 19.81
N LYS A 112 0.23 -6.72 19.93
CA LYS A 112 1.41 -7.14 19.17
C LYS A 112 1.11 -8.39 18.37
N LEU A 113 1.70 -8.48 17.19
CA LEU A 113 1.63 -9.66 16.35
C LEU A 113 2.98 -9.95 15.70
N ARG A 114 3.20 -11.21 15.38
CA ARG A 114 4.37 -11.68 14.63
C ARG A 114 3.89 -12.47 13.45
N PHE A 115 4.29 -12.09 12.24
CA PHE A 115 3.88 -12.80 11.02
C PHE A 115 4.39 -14.25 11.03
N ALA A 116 3.67 -15.14 10.35
CA ALA A 116 4.16 -16.48 10.12
C ALA A 116 5.36 -16.45 9.16
N PRO A 117 6.37 -17.34 9.34
CA PRO A 117 7.54 -17.40 8.48
C PRO A 117 7.24 -17.44 6.98
N GLU A 118 6.15 -18.11 6.59
CA GLU A 118 5.72 -18.24 5.21
C GLU A 118 5.03 -16.99 4.65
N VAL A 119 4.53 -16.11 5.52
CA VAL A 119 3.91 -14.83 5.14
C VAL A 119 4.96 -13.74 4.99
N VAL A 120 6.01 -13.75 5.82
CA VAL A 120 7.07 -12.73 5.82
C VAL A 120 7.61 -12.42 4.42
N PRO A 121 8.02 -13.41 3.59
CA PRO A 121 8.50 -13.14 2.22
C PRO A 121 7.48 -12.41 1.33
N LEU A 122 6.18 -12.67 1.54
CA LEU A 122 5.09 -12.10 0.75
C LEU A 122 4.78 -10.63 1.09
N ILE A 123 5.43 -10.07 2.11
CA ILE A 123 5.24 -8.69 2.56
C ILE A 123 6.57 -7.93 2.73
N THR A 124 7.72 -8.60 2.62
CA THR A 124 9.07 -8.02 2.77
C THR A 124 9.84 -7.86 1.49
N ARG A 125 9.83 -8.91 0.66
CA ARG A 125 10.72 -8.95 -0.50
C ARG A 125 10.20 -7.91 -1.49
N LEU A 126 11.10 -7.14 -2.08
CA LEU A 126 10.75 -6.11 -3.08
C LEU A 126 11.28 -6.57 -4.44
N GLU A 127 10.96 -7.82 -4.79
CA GLU A 127 11.33 -8.41 -6.07
C GLU A 127 10.35 -8.00 -7.19
N GLN A 128 10.44 -8.64 -8.36
CA GLN A 128 9.42 -8.53 -9.41
C GLN A 128 8.13 -9.21 -8.90
N ASN A 129 6.96 -8.60 -9.11
CA ASN A 129 5.60 -9.09 -8.74
C ASN A 129 4.99 -8.57 -7.42
N PHE A 130 5.37 -7.39 -6.95
CA PHE A 130 4.70 -6.73 -5.84
C PHE A 130 3.70 -5.67 -6.31
N THR A 131 2.68 -5.46 -5.48
CA THR A 131 1.72 -4.37 -5.63
C THR A 131 1.82 -3.45 -4.44
N SER A 132 1.84 -2.15 -4.72
CA SER A 132 1.91 -1.09 -3.72
C SER A 132 0.72 -0.16 -3.82
N TYR A 133 0.28 0.36 -2.69
CA TYR A 133 -0.75 1.40 -2.62
C TYR A 133 -0.72 2.14 -1.28
N GLU A 134 -1.22 3.36 -1.26
CA GLU A 134 -1.35 4.15 -0.03
C GLU A 134 -2.49 3.62 0.86
N LEU A 135 -2.26 3.52 2.16
CA LEU A 135 -3.26 3.07 3.14
C LEU A 135 -4.59 3.84 3.01
N MET A 136 -4.52 5.14 2.70
CA MET A 136 -5.70 5.98 2.55
C MET A 136 -6.65 5.52 1.44
N GLN A 137 -6.16 4.76 0.46
CA GLN A 137 -6.99 4.20 -0.61
C GLN A 137 -7.93 3.10 -0.08
N VAL A 138 -7.63 2.53 1.08
CA VAL A 138 -8.42 1.43 1.65
C VAL A 138 -8.98 1.75 3.03
N SER A 139 -8.66 2.90 3.61
CA SER A 139 -9.08 3.26 4.98
C SER A 139 -10.60 3.35 5.12
N ASN A 140 -11.29 3.87 4.11
CA ASN A 140 -12.75 4.06 4.07
C ASN A 140 -13.51 2.93 3.35
N LEU A 141 -12.83 1.83 3.01
CA LEU A 141 -13.42 0.70 2.31
C LEU A 141 -13.91 -0.37 3.29
N ASN A 142 -14.99 -1.07 2.91
CA ASN A 142 -15.42 -2.29 3.59
C ASN A 142 -14.52 -3.48 3.21
N LEU A 143 -14.69 -4.61 3.90
CA LEU A 143 -13.80 -5.77 3.72
C LEU A 143 -13.75 -6.31 2.28
N TYR A 144 -14.88 -6.28 1.55
CA TYR A 144 -14.95 -6.74 0.16
C TYR A 144 -14.39 -5.71 -0.81
N ALA A 145 -14.65 -4.43 -0.56
CA ALA A 145 -14.14 -3.31 -1.33
C ALA A 145 -12.62 -3.22 -1.24
N THR A 146 -12.05 -3.41 -0.06
CA THR A 146 -10.60 -3.51 0.16
C THR A 146 -10.00 -4.63 -0.68
N ARG A 147 -10.55 -5.84 -0.60
CA ARG A 147 -10.06 -6.99 -1.38
C ARG A 147 -10.19 -6.78 -2.89
N LEU A 148 -11.33 -6.24 -3.35
CA LEU A 148 -11.51 -5.92 -4.76
C LEU A 148 -10.50 -4.86 -5.22
N TYR A 149 -10.31 -3.77 -4.46
CA TYR A 149 -9.33 -2.75 -4.78
C TYR A 149 -7.92 -3.34 -4.95
N GLU A 150 -7.47 -4.16 -3.99
CA GLU A 150 -6.18 -4.84 -4.04
C GLU A 150 -6.03 -5.70 -5.31
N LEU A 151 -7.04 -6.52 -5.62
CA LEU A 151 -7.06 -7.36 -6.82
C LEU A 151 -6.95 -6.53 -8.10
N LEU A 152 -7.55 -5.33 -8.13
CA LEU A 152 -7.49 -4.46 -9.30
C LEU A 152 -6.13 -3.77 -9.44
N VAL A 153 -5.55 -3.25 -8.35
CA VAL A 153 -4.28 -2.53 -8.44
C VAL A 153 -3.09 -3.41 -8.80
N CYS A 154 -3.19 -4.73 -8.64
CA CYS A 154 -2.25 -5.69 -9.26
C CYS A 154 -2.16 -5.57 -10.79
N TRP A 155 -3.23 -5.11 -11.43
CA TRP A 155 -3.34 -4.97 -12.89
C TRP A 155 -3.24 -3.52 -13.34
N ARG A 156 -2.70 -2.63 -12.49
CA ARG A 156 -2.71 -1.17 -12.72
C ARG A 156 -2.01 -0.73 -14.00
N SER A 157 -0.91 -1.40 -14.37
CA SER A 157 -0.19 -1.16 -15.62
C SER A 157 -1.03 -1.49 -16.86
N THR A 158 -1.90 -2.50 -16.76
CA THR A 158 -2.76 -2.97 -17.86
C THR A 158 -4.09 -2.21 -17.90
N GLY A 159 -4.57 -1.71 -16.76
CA GLY A 159 -5.87 -1.01 -16.62
C GLY A 159 -7.09 -1.92 -16.76
N LYS A 160 -6.89 -3.24 -16.80
CA LYS A 160 -7.96 -4.23 -16.84
C LYS A 160 -7.51 -5.58 -16.28
N THR A 161 -8.44 -6.33 -15.72
CA THR A 161 -8.20 -7.72 -15.29
C THR A 161 -8.48 -8.70 -16.43
N PRO A 162 -7.92 -9.92 -16.39
CA PRO A 162 -8.47 -11.05 -17.13
C PRO A 162 -9.91 -11.36 -16.66
N ILE A 163 -10.58 -12.27 -17.37
CA ILE A 163 -11.83 -12.85 -16.89
C ILE A 163 -11.49 -13.75 -15.69
N ILE A 164 -12.06 -13.42 -14.54
CA ILE A 164 -11.94 -14.20 -13.31
C ILE A 164 -13.20 -15.04 -13.18
N GLU A 165 -13.04 -16.35 -13.03
CA GLU A 165 -14.18 -17.27 -12.87
C GLU A 165 -14.95 -16.94 -11.58
N ILE A 166 -16.27 -17.13 -11.58
CA ILE A 166 -17.14 -16.77 -10.45
C ILE A 166 -16.72 -17.42 -9.13
N GLY A 167 -16.37 -18.71 -9.15
CA GLY A 167 -15.95 -19.43 -7.94
C GLY A 167 -14.65 -18.87 -7.37
N GLU A 168 -13.67 -18.66 -8.25
CA GLU A 168 -12.39 -18.06 -7.90
C GLU A 168 -12.54 -16.62 -7.40
N PHE A 169 -13.32 -15.79 -8.09
CA PHE A 169 -13.54 -14.39 -7.72
C PHE A 169 -14.15 -14.26 -6.32
N ARG A 170 -15.17 -15.09 -6.02
CA ARG A 170 -15.79 -15.14 -4.70
C ARG A 170 -14.80 -15.56 -3.62
N SER A 171 -13.94 -16.53 -3.92
CA SER A 171 -12.89 -16.96 -2.98
C SER A 171 -11.85 -15.87 -2.72
N ARG A 172 -11.36 -15.20 -3.78
CA ARG A 172 -10.34 -14.14 -3.67
C ARG A 172 -10.85 -12.89 -2.97
N ILE A 173 -12.14 -12.56 -3.10
CA ILE A 173 -12.76 -11.43 -2.37
C ILE A 173 -13.06 -11.76 -0.89
N GLY A 174 -12.84 -13.01 -0.48
CA GLY A 174 -12.90 -13.46 0.91
C GLY A 174 -14.23 -14.06 1.35
N LEU A 175 -15.11 -14.43 0.41
CA LEU A 175 -16.37 -15.10 0.71
C LEU A 175 -16.18 -16.59 0.95
N GLN A 176 -16.91 -17.10 1.93
CA GLN A 176 -17.12 -18.52 2.14
C GLN A 176 -18.10 -19.07 1.09
N GLU A 177 -18.02 -20.38 0.83
CA GLU A 177 -18.81 -21.05 -0.21
C GLU A 177 -20.33 -20.86 -0.05
N HIS A 178 -20.79 -20.75 1.20
CA HIS A 178 -22.21 -20.62 1.54
C HIS A 178 -22.76 -19.19 1.53
N GLU A 179 -21.91 -18.16 1.51
CA GLU A 179 -22.34 -16.77 1.64
C GLU A 179 -22.86 -16.21 0.32
N TYR A 180 -24.02 -15.54 0.33
CA TYR A 180 -24.58 -14.91 -0.88
C TYR A 180 -24.64 -15.84 -2.12
N LYS A 181 -25.03 -17.11 -1.93
CA LYS A 181 -25.15 -18.09 -3.04
C LYS A 181 -25.98 -17.56 -4.22
N PRO A 182 -27.15 -16.91 -4.02
CA PRO A 182 -27.89 -16.32 -5.12
C PRO A 182 -27.12 -15.16 -5.74
N MET A 183 -26.94 -15.19 -7.07
CA MET A 183 -26.19 -14.17 -7.80
C MET A 183 -26.70 -12.74 -7.55
N ASN A 184 -28.01 -12.56 -7.42
CA ASN A 184 -28.59 -11.26 -7.07
C ASN A 184 -28.10 -10.75 -5.69
N ASN A 185 -28.03 -11.64 -4.70
CA ASN A 185 -27.52 -11.28 -3.38
C ASN A 185 -26.02 -10.94 -3.43
N PHE A 186 -25.23 -11.73 -4.17
CA PHE A 186 -23.81 -11.44 -4.37
C PHE A 186 -23.61 -10.06 -5.00
N LYS A 187 -24.37 -9.73 -6.06
CA LYS A 187 -24.27 -8.42 -6.70
C LYS A 187 -24.65 -7.28 -5.77
N ASN A 188 -25.82 -7.36 -5.15
CA ASN A 188 -26.39 -6.26 -4.37
C ASN A 188 -25.68 -6.04 -3.03
N ARG A 189 -25.08 -7.08 -2.44
CA ARG A 189 -24.47 -7.02 -1.10
C ARG A 189 -22.94 -6.96 -1.13
N VAL A 190 -22.31 -7.42 -2.21
CA VAL A 190 -20.84 -7.53 -2.30
C VAL A 190 -20.31 -6.70 -3.46
N LEU A 191 -20.62 -7.09 -4.70
CA LEU A 191 -19.97 -6.53 -5.88
C LEU A 191 -20.29 -5.05 -6.11
N GLU A 192 -21.58 -4.69 -6.16
CA GLU A 192 -22.00 -3.33 -6.45
C GLU A 192 -21.63 -2.35 -5.33
N PRO A 193 -21.82 -2.68 -4.03
CA PRO A 193 -21.30 -1.84 -2.95
C PRO A 193 -19.78 -1.67 -2.99
N ALA A 194 -19.03 -2.73 -3.30
CA ALA A 194 -17.57 -2.65 -3.41
C ALA A 194 -17.13 -1.72 -4.55
N ILE A 195 -17.71 -1.86 -5.74
CA ILE A 195 -17.41 -0.98 -6.88
C ILE A 195 -17.78 0.47 -6.56
N LYS A 196 -18.93 0.70 -5.92
CA LYS A 196 -19.37 2.04 -5.52
C LYS A 196 -18.34 2.67 -4.58
N GLN A 197 -17.95 1.98 -3.51
CA GLN A 197 -16.97 2.48 -2.56
C GLN A 197 -15.62 2.77 -3.21
N ILE A 198 -15.15 1.88 -4.11
CA ILE A 198 -13.91 2.10 -4.86
C ILE A 198 -14.00 3.37 -5.70
N ASN A 199 -15.09 3.52 -6.45
CA ASN A 199 -15.33 4.69 -7.30
C ASN A 199 -15.50 5.99 -6.51
N GLU A 200 -15.88 5.94 -5.24
CA GLU A 200 -16.04 7.12 -4.39
C GLU A 200 -14.75 7.48 -3.65
N HIS A 201 -14.09 6.51 -3.04
CA HIS A 201 -13.07 6.76 -2.01
C HIS A 201 -11.63 6.49 -2.45
N THR A 202 -11.41 5.98 -3.67
CA THR A 202 -10.05 5.59 -4.14
C THR A 202 -9.58 6.42 -5.32
N ASP A 203 -8.33 6.22 -5.68
CA ASP A 203 -7.65 6.83 -6.82
C ASP A 203 -7.98 6.20 -8.18
N ILE A 204 -8.88 5.22 -8.24
CA ILE A 204 -9.32 4.59 -9.48
C ILE A 204 -10.84 4.66 -9.67
N THR A 205 -11.26 4.66 -10.93
CA THR A 205 -12.66 4.43 -11.33
C THR A 205 -12.74 3.10 -12.08
N VAL A 206 -13.66 2.24 -11.67
CA VAL A 206 -13.83 0.85 -12.08
C VAL A 206 -15.20 0.64 -12.71
N LYS A 207 -15.22 -0.13 -13.80
CA LYS A 207 -16.43 -0.69 -14.41
C LYS A 207 -16.28 -2.21 -14.49
N VAL A 208 -17.36 -2.90 -14.15
CA VAL A 208 -17.44 -4.37 -14.22
C VAL A 208 -18.09 -4.82 -15.52
N GLU A 209 -17.54 -5.87 -16.11
CA GLU A 209 -18.10 -6.59 -17.25
C GLU A 209 -18.47 -8.00 -16.78
N GLN A 210 -19.72 -8.39 -17.03
CA GLN A 210 -20.28 -9.70 -16.68
C GLN A 210 -20.17 -10.64 -17.87
N HIS A 211 -19.57 -11.81 -17.65
CA HIS A 211 -19.45 -12.85 -18.68
C HIS A 211 -20.44 -13.98 -18.36
N LYS A 212 -21.16 -14.44 -19.39
CA LYS A 212 -22.21 -15.44 -19.26
C LYS A 212 -21.99 -16.60 -20.21
N THR A 213 -22.36 -17.78 -19.74
CA THR A 213 -22.54 -18.98 -20.58
C THR A 213 -24.01 -19.39 -20.48
N GLY A 214 -24.76 -19.14 -21.56
CA GLY A 214 -26.22 -19.24 -21.53
C GLY A 214 -26.84 -18.23 -20.55
N ARG A 215 -27.62 -18.71 -19.58
CA ARG A 215 -28.27 -17.85 -18.57
C ARG A 215 -27.41 -17.57 -17.34
N SER A 216 -26.35 -18.35 -17.13
CA SER A 216 -25.52 -18.30 -15.93
C SER A 216 -24.34 -17.34 -16.11
N ILE A 217 -24.06 -16.53 -15.08
CA ILE A 217 -22.84 -15.73 -15.00
C ILE A 217 -21.69 -16.66 -14.62
N THR A 218 -20.67 -16.73 -15.46
CA THR A 218 -19.51 -17.61 -15.30
C THR A 218 -18.27 -16.86 -14.84
N GLY A 219 -18.21 -15.55 -15.03
CA GLY A 219 -17.09 -14.75 -14.56
C GLY A 219 -17.29 -13.25 -14.69
N PHE A 220 -16.29 -12.52 -14.19
CA PHE A 220 -16.23 -11.07 -14.23
C PHE A 220 -14.87 -10.61 -14.75
N SER A 221 -14.87 -9.51 -15.50
CA SER A 221 -13.65 -8.74 -15.75
C SER A 221 -13.90 -7.29 -15.36
N PHE A 222 -12.83 -6.57 -15.07
CA PHE A 222 -12.89 -5.18 -14.64
C PHE A 222 -12.03 -4.34 -15.56
N LYS A 223 -12.56 -3.19 -15.98
CA LYS A 223 -11.82 -2.12 -16.64
C LYS A 223 -11.76 -0.95 -15.69
N PHE A 224 -10.58 -0.37 -15.54
CA PHE A 224 -10.41 0.72 -14.60
C PHE A 224 -9.37 1.72 -15.08
N LYS A 225 -9.52 2.95 -14.60
CA LYS A 225 -8.64 4.06 -14.93
C LYS A 225 -8.27 4.78 -13.66
N GLN A 226 -7.03 5.25 -13.60
CA GLN A 226 -6.63 6.18 -12.56
C GLN A 226 -7.47 7.44 -12.70
N LYS A 227 -8.10 7.87 -11.61
CA LYS A 227 -8.71 9.18 -11.55
C LYS A 227 -7.59 10.18 -11.79
N GLN A 228 -7.87 11.18 -12.61
CA GLN A 228 -7.07 12.38 -12.53
C GLN A 228 -7.18 12.81 -11.07
N GLN A 229 -6.07 12.76 -10.34
CA GLN A 229 -6.02 13.49 -9.09
C GLN A 229 -6.52 14.89 -9.48
N PRO A 230 -7.52 15.47 -8.78
CA PRO A 230 -7.67 16.90 -8.89
C PRO A 230 -6.25 17.41 -8.69
N LYS A 231 -5.68 18.13 -9.69
CA LYS A 231 -4.47 18.93 -9.47
C LYS A 231 -4.73 19.49 -8.10
N SER A 232 -3.96 19.01 -7.12
CA SER A 232 -4.18 19.34 -5.70
C SER A 232 -4.56 20.80 -5.74
N ILE A 233 -5.80 21.15 -5.34
CA ILE A 233 -6.27 22.54 -5.34
C ILE A 233 -5.03 23.29 -4.94
N GLU A 234 -4.49 24.07 -5.90
CA GLU A 234 -3.18 24.67 -5.77
C GLU A 234 -3.19 25.12 -4.36
N SER A 235 -2.32 24.51 -3.56
CA SER A 235 -2.06 25.04 -2.26
C SER A 235 -1.83 26.50 -2.60
N ASN A 236 -2.68 27.40 -2.10
CA ASN A 236 -2.36 28.80 -2.01
C ASN A 236 -1.16 28.86 -1.04
N ARG A 237 -0.06 28.23 -1.46
CA ARG A 237 1.28 28.28 -0.94
C ARG A 237 1.82 29.42 -1.74
N ASP A 238 1.72 30.58 -1.11
CA ASP A 238 2.50 31.73 -1.50
C ASP A 238 3.93 31.24 -1.82
N PRO A 239 4.45 31.47 -3.04
CA PRO A 239 5.80 31.11 -3.44
C PRO A 239 6.91 31.63 -2.49
N ASN A 240 6.56 32.55 -1.59
CA ASN A 240 7.46 33.15 -0.60
C ASN A 240 7.37 32.57 0.82
N THR A 241 6.55 31.56 1.11
CA THR A 241 6.47 31.01 2.48
C THR A 241 7.50 29.90 2.71
N THR A 242 8.39 30.14 3.67
CA THR A 242 9.44 29.21 4.11
C THR A 242 8.81 28.06 4.91
N ASP A 243 9.02 26.80 4.50
CA ASP A 243 8.57 25.62 5.24
C ASP A 243 9.41 25.46 6.52
N LEU A 244 8.75 25.14 7.65
CA LEU A 244 9.34 25.06 9.00
C LEU A 244 10.51 24.05 9.14
N PHE A 245 10.77 23.24 8.11
CA PHE A 245 11.81 22.21 8.05
C PHE A 245 12.63 22.23 6.73
N ALA A 246 12.42 23.22 5.85
CA ALA A 246 13.19 23.38 4.61
C ALA A 246 14.00 24.69 4.67
N LYS A 247 15.33 24.59 4.53
CA LYS A 247 16.22 25.78 4.55
C LYS A 247 15.98 26.71 3.35
N MET A 248 15.41 26.24 2.24
CA MET A 248 15.09 27.03 1.04
C MET A 248 13.76 26.59 0.39
N THR A 249 13.11 27.50 -0.35
CA THR A 249 11.88 27.19 -1.10
C THR A 249 12.15 26.30 -2.32
N ASP A 250 11.13 25.61 -2.86
CA ASP A 250 11.30 24.80 -4.08
C ASP A 250 11.78 25.64 -5.27
N ALA A 251 11.30 26.88 -5.40
CA ALA A 251 11.75 27.81 -6.44
C ALA A 251 13.23 28.17 -6.26
N GLN A 252 13.67 28.44 -5.02
CA GLN A 252 15.08 28.66 -4.71
C GLN A 252 15.90 27.40 -4.98
N ARG A 253 15.42 26.22 -4.59
CA ARG A 253 16.11 24.94 -4.82
C ARG A 253 16.37 24.72 -6.30
N HIS A 254 15.36 24.87 -7.15
CA HIS A 254 15.54 24.70 -8.60
C HIS A 254 16.42 25.80 -9.21
N MET A 255 16.25 27.06 -8.79
CA MET A 255 17.09 28.17 -9.24
C MET A 255 18.57 27.94 -8.89
N PHE A 256 18.87 27.58 -7.64
CA PHE A 256 20.24 27.34 -7.20
C PHE A 256 20.82 26.07 -7.79
N SER A 257 20.02 25.02 -8.00
CA SER A 257 20.49 23.79 -8.64
C SER A 257 20.94 24.03 -10.09
N HIS A 258 20.25 24.91 -10.81
CA HIS A 258 20.66 25.32 -12.15
C HIS A 258 21.94 26.16 -12.13
N LYS A 259 22.11 27.06 -11.15
CA LYS A 259 23.36 27.81 -10.99
C LYS A 259 24.53 26.89 -10.63
N LEU A 260 24.29 25.92 -9.76
CA LEU A 260 25.28 24.95 -9.29
C LEU A 260 25.72 24.01 -10.40
N SER A 261 24.82 23.57 -11.29
CA SER A 261 25.19 22.63 -12.36
C SER A 261 26.21 23.21 -13.33
N GLU A 262 26.21 24.54 -13.51
CA GLU A 262 27.13 25.26 -14.40
C GLU A 262 28.44 25.67 -13.72
N MET A 263 28.60 25.44 -12.41
CA MET A 263 29.84 25.78 -11.69
C MET A 263 30.97 24.78 -11.99
N PRO A 264 32.18 25.23 -12.36
CA PRO A 264 33.33 24.36 -12.56
C PRO A 264 33.64 23.49 -11.32
N GLU A 265 33.46 24.03 -10.11
CA GLU A 265 33.71 23.31 -8.86
C GLU A 265 32.71 22.15 -8.61
N MET A 266 31.54 22.19 -9.25
CA MET A 266 30.52 21.15 -9.15
C MET A 266 30.74 20.00 -10.13
N SER A 267 31.65 20.15 -11.09
CA SER A 267 31.94 19.12 -12.10
C SER A 267 32.35 17.77 -11.51
N LYS A 268 32.92 17.73 -10.29
CA LYS A 268 33.28 16.48 -9.59
C LYS A 268 32.08 15.65 -9.15
N TYR A 269 30.91 16.27 -9.00
CA TYR A 269 29.66 15.58 -8.69
C TYR A 269 28.92 15.16 -9.96
N SER A 270 29.38 15.61 -11.12
CA SER A 270 28.79 15.28 -12.41
C SER A 270 29.15 13.86 -12.85
N GLN A 271 28.19 13.16 -13.46
CA GLN A 271 28.43 11.88 -14.13
C GLN A 271 28.84 12.22 -15.58
N GLY A 272 30.07 11.88 -15.98
CA GLY A 272 30.78 12.50 -17.12
C GLY A 272 30.14 12.47 -18.52
N THR A 273 28.96 11.87 -18.70
CA THR A 273 28.17 11.93 -19.94
C THR A 273 26.85 12.67 -19.80
N GLU A 274 26.55 13.31 -18.67
CA GLU A 274 25.28 13.98 -18.43
C GLU A 274 25.27 15.44 -18.92
N SER A 275 24.08 15.94 -19.29
CA SER A 275 23.88 17.36 -19.62
C SER A 275 23.75 18.22 -18.36
N PHE A 276 24.03 19.53 -18.47
CA PHE A 276 23.85 20.49 -17.38
C PHE A 276 22.43 20.51 -16.81
N GLN A 277 21.41 20.27 -17.64
CA GLN A 277 20.01 20.19 -17.20
C GLN A 277 19.73 18.94 -16.38
N GLN A 278 20.26 17.78 -16.80
CA GLN A 278 20.16 16.54 -16.03
C GLN A 278 20.92 16.64 -14.70
N PHE A 279 22.08 17.28 -14.72
CA PHE A 279 22.85 17.53 -13.52
C PHE A 279 22.12 18.48 -12.55
N ALA A 280 21.47 19.53 -13.06
CA ALA A 280 20.67 20.46 -12.25
C ALA A 280 19.49 19.76 -11.56
N VAL A 281 18.78 18.85 -12.25
CA VAL A 281 17.70 18.07 -11.63
C VAL A 281 18.24 17.22 -10.49
N ARG A 282 19.39 16.57 -10.70
CA ARG A 282 20.03 15.72 -9.70
C ARG A 282 20.56 16.52 -8.50
N ILE A 283 21.10 17.72 -8.72
CA ILE A 283 21.47 18.62 -7.62
C ILE A 283 20.22 19.03 -6.83
N ALA A 284 19.09 19.29 -7.48
CA ALA A 284 17.85 19.64 -6.80
C ALA A 284 17.35 18.50 -5.90
N GLU A 285 17.50 17.24 -6.33
CA GLU A 285 17.22 16.07 -5.51
C GLU A 285 18.22 15.90 -4.36
N MET A 286 19.51 16.16 -4.59
CA MET A 286 20.52 16.13 -3.53
C MET A 286 20.27 17.18 -2.45
N LEU A 287 19.81 18.38 -2.81
CA LEU A 287 19.50 19.46 -1.85
C LEU A 287 18.32 19.16 -0.92
N LEU A 288 17.56 18.08 -1.16
CA LEU A 288 16.55 17.57 -0.22
C LEU A 288 17.15 16.76 0.93
N GLN A 289 18.38 16.27 0.79
CA GLN A 289 19.08 15.51 1.82
C GLN A 289 19.88 16.47 2.71
N PRO A 290 19.66 16.51 4.04
CA PRO A 290 20.33 17.44 4.95
C PRO A 290 21.85 17.43 4.85
N GLU A 291 22.45 16.25 4.71
CA GLU A 291 23.90 16.07 4.64
C GLU A 291 24.48 16.67 3.35
N LYS A 292 23.74 16.54 2.24
CA LYS A 292 24.12 17.11 0.95
C LYS A 292 23.87 18.61 0.87
N PHE A 293 22.84 19.10 1.55
CA PHE A 293 22.62 20.52 1.68
C PHE A 293 23.82 21.20 2.37
N ASP A 294 24.28 20.65 3.49
CA ASP A 294 25.41 21.20 4.23
C ASP A 294 26.72 21.09 3.42
N GLU A 295 26.90 20.00 2.66
CA GLU A 295 28.01 19.85 1.71
C GLU A 295 27.98 20.92 0.61
N PHE A 296 26.80 21.29 0.11
CA PHE A 296 26.63 22.25 -0.99
C PHE A 296 26.52 23.71 -0.53
N TYR A 297 26.37 23.94 0.78
CA TYR A 297 26.17 25.27 1.37
C TYR A 297 27.22 26.31 0.95
N PRO A 298 28.54 26.02 0.91
CA PRO A 298 29.54 26.99 0.46
C PRO A 298 29.34 27.44 -1.00
N TYR A 299 28.89 26.54 -1.87
CA TYR A 299 28.61 26.85 -3.28
C TYR A 299 27.28 27.58 -3.44
N LEU A 300 26.28 27.25 -2.61
CA LEU A 300 25.03 28.00 -2.53
C LEU A 300 25.28 29.46 -2.15
N VAL A 301 26.13 29.72 -1.14
CA VAL A 301 26.50 31.08 -0.73
C VAL A 301 27.20 31.82 -1.88
N LYS A 302 28.14 31.17 -2.58
CA LYS A 302 28.77 31.72 -3.80
C LYS A 302 27.73 32.04 -4.89
N ALA A 303 26.68 31.23 -5.03
CA ALA A 303 25.59 31.42 -5.98
C ALA A 303 24.59 32.53 -5.58
N GLY A 304 24.76 33.11 -4.39
CA GLY A 304 23.94 34.19 -3.85
C GLY A 304 22.84 33.74 -2.89
N TYR A 305 22.91 32.53 -2.34
CA TYR A 305 22.03 32.07 -1.26
C TYR A 305 22.45 32.73 0.06
N LYS A 306 21.47 33.27 0.80
CA LYS A 306 21.66 33.97 2.08
C LYS A 306 20.84 33.29 3.16
#